data_AF-A0A521F818-F1
#
_entry.id   AF-A0A521F818-F1
#
_cell.length_a   1.000
_cell.length_b   1.000
_cell.length_c   1.000
_cell.angle_alpha   90.00
_cell.angle_beta   90.00
_cell.angle_gamma   90.00
#
_symmetry.space_group_name_H-M   'P 1'
#
loop_
_entity.id
_entity.type
_entity.pdbx_description
1 polymer ?
#
loop_
_entity_poly.entity_id
_entity_poly.type
_entity_poly.pdbx_seq_one_letter_code
_entity_poly.pdbx_strand_id
1 'polypeptide(L)'
;MKGLQGIIIGAVVGFLSGIGYLNMNVKKSLWSVLFPVVTIITTGVGALAGGRISNNLQRSDKIDRALGIDKVYYTHYKVGRFWESKSTWHDCKGKLHTLKTFKAAQNTVSYLNELKISDHGTSASTINVTKYHQAAKNESFARLREKYGQEFLNYLEGKEGHG
;
A
#
# COMPACT_ATOMS: atom_id res chain seq x y z
N MET A 1 12.14 -14.83 4.01
CA MET A 1 11.43 -15.28 5.24
C MET A 1 9.93 -14.98 5.25
N LYS A 2 9.45 -13.81 4.80
CA LYS A 2 8.00 -13.47 4.82
C LYS A 2 7.11 -14.34 3.89
N GLY A 3 7.63 -14.86 2.79
CA GLY A 3 6.86 -15.69 1.84
C GLY A 3 6.39 -17.01 2.46
N LEU A 4 7.26 -17.67 3.22
CA LEU A 4 6.95 -18.91 3.92
C LEU A 4 5.88 -18.69 5.01
N GLN A 5 5.94 -17.57 5.74
CA GLN A 5 4.91 -17.20 6.72
C GLN A 5 3.54 -17.04 6.05
N GLY A 6 3.48 -16.43 4.86
CA GLY A 6 2.24 -16.30 4.08
C GLY A 6 1.64 -17.65 3.66
N ILE A 7 2.49 -18.59 3.23
CA ILE A 7 2.09 -19.97 2.89
C ILE A 7 1.51 -20.67 4.12
N ILE A 8 2.20 -20.58 5.27
CA ILE A 8 1.77 -21.24 6.51
C ILE A 8 0.45 -20.65 7.02
N ILE A 9 0.32 -19.32 7.08
CA ILE A 9 -0.91 -18.65 7.51
C ILE A 9 -2.06 -19.02 6.55
N GLY A 10 -1.80 -18.99 5.25
CA GLY A 10 -2.77 -19.39 4.24
C GLY A 10 -3.23 -20.84 4.39
N ALA A 11 -2.30 -21.76 4.67
CA ALA A 11 -2.60 -23.17 4.92
C ALA A 11 -3.51 -23.35 6.15
N VAL A 12 -3.20 -22.67 7.26
CA VAL A 12 -4.01 -22.72 8.49
C VAL A 12 -5.42 -22.18 8.26
N VAL A 13 -5.54 -21.02 7.59
CA VAL A 13 -6.86 -20.44 7.26
C VAL A 13 -7.64 -21.34 6.31
N GLY A 14 -6.98 -21.90 5.30
CA GLY A 14 -7.58 -22.88 4.39
C GLY A 14 -8.10 -24.11 5.13
N PHE A 15 -7.30 -24.69 6.01
CA PHE A 15 -7.68 -25.83 6.84
C PHE A 15 -8.92 -25.54 7.70
N LEU A 16 -8.92 -24.42 8.43
CA LEU A 16 -10.05 -23.99 9.25
C LEU A 16 -11.31 -23.74 8.42
N SER A 17 -11.15 -23.19 7.21
CA SER A 17 -12.26 -22.98 6.27
C SER A 17 -12.84 -24.31 5.78
N GLY A 18 -11.99 -25.32 5.55
CA GLY A 18 -12.41 -26.69 5.24
C GLY A 18 -13.23 -27.32 6.38
N ILE A 19 -12.79 -27.17 7.63
CA ILE A 19 -13.57 -27.61 8.80
C ILE A 19 -14.91 -26.88 8.88
N GLY A 20 -14.92 -25.56 8.70
CA GLY A 20 -16.14 -24.76 8.69
C GLY A 20 -17.13 -25.22 7.62
N TYR A 21 -16.63 -25.45 6.40
CA TYR A 21 -17.45 -25.96 5.29
C TYR A 21 -18.09 -27.31 5.62
N LEU A 22 -17.30 -28.26 6.14
CA LEU A 22 -17.80 -29.58 6.54
C LEU A 22 -18.85 -29.47 7.65
N ASN A 23 -18.64 -28.57 8.61
CA ASN A 23 -19.56 -28.35 9.72
C ASN A 23 -20.90 -27.75 9.29
N MET A 24 -20.88 -26.87 8.29
CA MET A 24 -22.09 -26.18 7.83
C MET A 24 -22.86 -26.96 6.76
N ASN A 25 -22.17 -27.73 5.91
CA ASN A 25 -22.75 -28.24 4.67
C ASN A 25 -22.74 -29.78 4.54
N VAL A 26 -22.07 -30.50 5.44
CA VAL A 26 -21.88 -31.95 5.31
C VAL A 26 -22.41 -32.70 6.53
N LYS A 27 -23.25 -33.72 6.30
CA LYS A 27 -23.74 -34.62 7.35
C LYS A 27 -22.57 -35.35 8.03
N LYS A 28 -22.60 -35.45 9.36
CA LYS A 28 -21.54 -36.09 10.18
C LYS A 28 -21.15 -37.50 9.71
N SER A 29 -22.10 -38.29 9.18
CA SER A 29 -21.84 -39.64 8.66
C SER A 29 -20.89 -39.69 7.46
N LEU A 30 -20.77 -38.59 6.71
CA LEU A 30 -19.90 -38.49 5.54
C LEU A 30 -18.55 -37.83 5.86
N TRP A 31 -18.34 -37.39 7.10
CA TRP A 31 -17.12 -36.66 7.48
C TRP A 31 -15.87 -37.52 7.37
N SER A 32 -15.89 -38.79 7.77
CA SER A 32 -14.70 -39.65 7.72
C SER A 32 -14.11 -39.76 6.31
N VAL A 33 -14.96 -39.69 5.28
CA VAL A 33 -14.57 -39.76 3.87
C VAL A 33 -14.25 -38.37 3.31
N LEU A 34 -15.09 -37.38 3.57
CA LEU A 34 -14.96 -36.05 2.97
C LEU A 34 -13.98 -35.14 3.70
N PHE A 35 -13.71 -35.39 4.98
CA PHE A 35 -12.78 -34.60 5.79
C PHE A 35 -11.38 -34.52 5.17
N PRO A 36 -10.67 -35.63 4.88
CA PRO A 36 -9.33 -35.55 4.30
C PRO A 36 -9.35 -34.85 2.94
N VAL A 37 -10.35 -35.12 2.09
CA VAL A 37 -10.46 -34.51 0.76
C VAL A 37 -10.65 -33.00 0.84
N VAL A 38 -11.66 -32.55 1.60
CA VAL A 38 -12.00 -31.13 1.72
C VAL A 38 -10.89 -30.36 2.43
N THR A 39 -10.36 -30.90 3.53
CA THR A 39 -9.29 -30.23 4.27
C THR A 39 -7.99 -30.12 3.47
N ILE A 40 -7.59 -31.16 2.71
CA ILE A 40 -6.39 -31.07 1.84
C ILE A 40 -6.59 -30.02 0.74
N ILE A 41 -7.73 -30.02 0.05
CA ILE A 41 -7.98 -29.06 -1.04
C ILE A 41 -7.99 -27.64 -0.50
N THR A 42 -8.76 -27.38 0.56
CA THR A 42 -8.90 -26.03 1.14
C THR A 42 -7.58 -25.53 1.75
N THR A 43 -6.80 -26.42 2.39
CA THR A 43 -5.45 -26.10 2.88
C THR A 43 -4.50 -25.76 1.73
N GLY A 44 -4.49 -26.56 0.65
CA GLY A 44 -3.65 -26.32 -0.51
C GLY A 44 -3.97 -25.00 -1.22
N VAL A 45 -5.25 -24.72 -1.45
CA VAL A 45 -5.71 -23.45 -2.02
C VAL A 45 -5.35 -22.28 -1.11
N GLY A 46 -5.59 -22.41 0.21
CA GLY A 46 -5.23 -21.42 1.20
C GLY A 46 -3.74 -21.12 1.21
N ALA A 47 -2.89 -22.14 1.16
CA ALA A 47 -1.44 -22.02 1.13
C ALA A 47 -0.96 -21.27 -0.13
N LEU A 48 -1.50 -21.61 -1.31
CA LEU A 48 -1.18 -20.93 -2.57
C LEU A 48 -1.62 -19.47 -2.56
N ALA A 49 -2.84 -19.19 -2.09
CA ALA A 49 -3.37 -17.84 -1.98
C ALA A 49 -2.54 -17.00 -1.00
N GLY A 50 -2.25 -17.52 0.19
CA GLY A 50 -1.43 -16.86 1.21
C GLY A 50 -0.01 -16.58 0.75
N GLY A 51 0.60 -17.53 0.02
CA GLY A 51 1.91 -17.33 -0.61
C GLY A 51 1.91 -16.19 -1.64
N ARG A 52 0.92 -16.15 -2.53
CA ARG A 52 0.78 -15.06 -3.52
C ARG A 52 0.56 -13.70 -2.86
N ILE A 53 -0.30 -13.63 -1.84
CA ILE A 53 -0.56 -12.40 -1.09
C ILE A 53 0.72 -11.90 -0.42
N SER A 54 1.46 -12.78 0.27
CA SER A 54 2.72 -12.40 0.93
C SER A 54 3.78 -11.92 -0.06
N ASN A 55 3.88 -12.55 -1.23
CA ASN A 55 4.79 -12.10 -2.29
C ASN A 55 4.39 -10.72 -2.84
N ASN A 56 3.10 -10.49 -3.07
CA ASN A 56 2.60 -9.20 -3.53
C ASN A 56 2.82 -8.08 -2.50
N LEU A 57 2.63 -8.38 -1.20
CA LEU A 57 2.94 -7.45 -0.11
C LEU A 57 4.43 -7.11 -0.07
N GLN A 58 5.31 -8.10 -0.18
CA GLN A 58 6.75 -7.87 -0.25
C GLN A 58 7.14 -7.01 -1.45
N ARG A 59 6.53 -7.26 -2.61
CA ARG A 59 6.73 -6.44 -3.81
C ARG A 59 6.26 -5.01 -3.60
N SER A 60 5.10 -4.82 -2.98
CA SER A 60 4.59 -3.49 -2.61
C SER A 60 5.54 -2.78 -1.64
N ASP A 61 6.01 -3.44 -0.59
CA ASP A 61 6.98 -2.90 0.37
C ASP A 61 8.31 -2.51 -0.31
N LYS A 62 8.74 -3.28 -1.32
CA LYS A 62 9.92 -2.94 -2.13
C LYS A 62 9.66 -1.69 -2.98
N ILE A 63 8.51 -1.59 -3.65
CA ILE A 63 8.12 -0.41 -4.42
C ILE A 63 8.08 0.83 -3.52
N ASP A 64 7.47 0.73 -2.35
CA ASP A 64 7.33 1.86 -1.42
C ASP A 64 8.68 2.38 -0.96
N ARG A 65 9.60 1.47 -0.64
CA ARG A 65 11.00 1.81 -0.31
C ARG A 65 11.75 2.39 -1.51
N ALA A 66 11.52 1.86 -2.71
CA ALA A 66 12.15 2.35 -3.93
C ALA A 66 11.71 3.79 -4.26
N LEU A 67 10.43 4.08 -4.08
CA LEU A 67 9.85 5.40 -4.25
C LEU A 67 10.13 6.34 -3.06
N GLY A 68 10.67 5.81 -1.95
CA GLY A 68 10.96 6.55 -0.72
C GLY A 68 9.74 7.04 0.04
N ILE A 69 8.54 6.53 -0.31
CA ILE A 69 7.28 6.97 0.29
C ILE A 69 7.03 6.35 1.67
N ASP A 70 7.89 5.42 2.10
CA ASP A 70 7.98 4.93 3.48
C ASP A 70 8.70 5.91 4.42
N LYS A 71 9.48 6.86 3.87
CA LYS A 71 10.30 7.83 4.62
C LYS A 71 9.93 9.27 4.29
N VAL A 72 8.65 9.59 4.46
CA VAL A 72 8.11 10.92 4.15
C VAL A 72 8.26 11.84 5.35
N TYR A 73 8.98 12.94 5.17
CA TYR A 73 9.04 14.01 6.16
C TYR A 73 7.87 14.96 5.96
N TYR A 74 7.07 15.16 7.01
CA TYR A 74 5.89 16.00 7.00
C TYR A 74 6.11 17.25 7.86
N THR A 75 5.67 18.39 7.34
CA THR A 75 5.68 19.68 8.02
C THR A 75 4.32 20.35 7.86
N HIS A 76 3.85 20.95 8.95
CA HIS A 76 2.63 21.74 8.98
C HIS A 76 2.92 23.06 9.66
N TYR A 77 2.71 24.16 8.96
CA TYR A 77 3.06 25.49 9.46
C TYR A 77 2.12 26.55 8.91
N LYS A 78 2.15 27.73 9.52
CA LYS A 78 1.29 28.86 9.16
C LYS A 78 2.07 29.84 8.27
N VAL A 79 1.45 30.28 7.18
CA VAL A 79 1.97 31.30 6.26
C VAL A 79 0.98 32.45 6.20
N GLY A 80 1.34 33.57 6.82
CA GLY A 80 0.44 34.70 7.01
C GLY A 80 -0.83 34.29 7.78
N ARG A 81 -1.98 34.36 7.12
CA ARG A 81 -3.28 34.00 7.71
C ARG A 81 -3.69 32.54 7.48
N PHE A 82 -3.01 31.82 6.60
CA PHE A 82 -3.41 30.49 6.16
C PHE A 82 -2.45 29.41 6.64
N TRP A 83 -2.94 28.17 6.74
CA TRP A 83 -2.11 27.01 7.03
C TRP A 83 -1.60 26.36 5.75
N GLU A 84 -0.41 25.76 5.83
CA GLU A 84 0.20 24.99 4.77
C GLU A 84 0.66 23.62 5.30
N SER A 85 0.58 22.62 4.44
CA SER A 85 1.12 21.28 4.70
C SER A 85 2.11 20.91 3.60
N LYS A 86 3.27 20.38 3.99
CA LYS A 86 4.32 19.96 3.06
C LYS A 86 4.85 18.59 3.43
N SER A 87 4.87 17.69 2.46
CA SER A 87 5.51 16.37 2.54
C SER A 87 6.69 16.32 1.60
N THR A 88 7.85 15.85 2.07
CA THR A 88 9.05 15.67 1.26
C THR A 88 9.65 14.29 1.43
N TRP A 89 10.12 13.70 0.35
CA TRP A 89 10.79 12.40 0.38
C TRP A 89 11.79 12.29 -0.77
N HIS A 90 12.77 11.40 -0.65
CA HIS A 90 13.73 11.10 -1.72
C HIS A 90 13.45 9.71 -2.25
N ASP A 91 13.42 9.55 -3.57
CA ASP A 91 13.37 8.22 -4.18
C ASP A 91 14.76 7.53 -4.14
N CYS A 92 14.83 6.25 -4.51
CA CYS A 92 16.08 5.49 -4.55
C CYS A 92 17.05 5.93 -5.66
N LYS A 93 16.60 6.82 -6.57
CA LYS A 93 17.44 7.48 -7.58
C LYS A 93 18.00 8.81 -7.05
N GLY A 94 17.64 9.22 -5.84
CA GLY A 94 18.09 10.46 -5.21
C GLY A 94 17.25 11.69 -5.57
N LYS A 95 16.13 11.52 -6.29
CA LYS A 95 15.25 12.64 -6.66
C LYS A 95 14.44 13.08 -5.45
N LEU A 96 14.51 14.37 -5.13
CA LEU A 96 13.66 14.99 -4.12
C LEU A 96 12.26 15.20 -4.69
N HIS A 97 11.27 14.65 -4.00
CA HIS A 97 9.86 14.90 -4.23
C HIS A 97 9.31 15.80 -3.13
N THR A 98 8.50 16.77 -3.54
CA THR A 98 7.84 17.72 -2.64
C THR A 98 6.36 17.82 -3.01
N LEU A 99 5.50 17.42 -2.07
CA LEU A 99 4.07 17.70 -2.11
C LEU A 99 3.78 18.87 -1.19
N LYS A 100 3.13 19.92 -1.70
CA LYS A 100 2.68 21.08 -0.93
C LYS A 100 1.18 21.26 -1.09
N THR A 101 0.51 21.57 0.01
CA THR A 101 -0.91 21.95 0.02
C THR A 101 -1.03 23.29 0.71
N PHE A 102 -1.55 24.28 -0.01
CA PHE A 102 -1.59 25.67 0.43
C PHE A 102 -2.74 26.42 -0.23
N LYS A 103 -3.02 27.63 0.27
CA LYS A 103 -4.02 28.52 -0.29
C LYS A 103 -3.45 29.28 -1.48
N ALA A 104 -3.96 29.04 -2.68
CA ALA A 104 -3.66 29.83 -3.88
C ALA A 104 -4.90 30.64 -4.30
N ALA A 105 -4.79 31.97 -4.25
CA ALA A 105 -5.89 32.89 -4.53
C ALA A 105 -7.17 32.52 -3.74
N GLN A 106 -8.18 31.97 -4.41
CA GLN A 106 -9.46 31.59 -3.80
C GLN A 106 -9.58 30.12 -3.40
N ASN A 107 -8.65 29.25 -3.80
CA ASN A 107 -8.76 27.80 -3.56
C ASN A 107 -7.56 27.27 -2.78
N THR A 108 -7.79 26.23 -1.97
CA THR A 108 -6.72 25.42 -1.41
C THR A 108 -6.37 24.37 -2.45
N VAL A 109 -5.08 24.28 -2.77
CA VAL A 109 -4.57 23.50 -3.90
C VAL A 109 -3.42 22.63 -3.46
N SER A 110 -3.18 21.53 -4.16
CA SER A 110 -2.04 20.65 -3.92
C SER A 110 -1.14 20.56 -5.15
N TYR A 111 0.16 20.66 -4.92
CA TYR A 111 1.21 20.64 -5.92
C TYR A 111 2.24 19.56 -5.60
N LEU A 112 2.52 18.68 -6.56
CA LEU A 112 3.60 17.71 -6.50
C LEU A 112 4.70 18.14 -7.45
N ASN A 113 5.90 18.47 -6.94
CA ASN A 113 7.03 18.94 -7.74
C ASN A 113 6.62 20.06 -8.71
N GLU A 114 5.89 21.06 -8.19
CA GLU A 114 5.40 22.22 -8.95
C GLU A 114 4.28 21.92 -9.96
N LEU A 115 3.88 20.66 -10.14
CA LEU A 115 2.70 20.29 -10.90
C LEU A 115 1.44 20.31 -10.00
N LYS A 116 0.42 21.06 -10.39
CA LYS A 116 -0.88 21.03 -9.69
C LYS A 116 -1.53 19.66 -9.88
N ILE A 117 -1.87 18.99 -8.78
CA ILE A 117 -2.48 17.65 -8.80
C ILE A 117 -3.95 17.66 -8.38
N SER A 118 -4.35 18.60 -7.54
CA SER A 118 -5.71 18.66 -6.99
C SER A 118 -6.09 20.09 -6.64
N ASP A 119 -7.29 20.49 -7.03
CA ASP A 119 -8.02 21.62 -6.46
C ASP A 119 -8.95 21.08 -5.37
N HIS A 120 -8.96 21.72 -4.21
CA HIS A 120 -9.81 21.35 -3.08
C HIS A 120 -10.94 22.38 -2.91
N GLY A 121 -11.27 22.73 -1.66
CA GLY A 121 -12.20 23.81 -1.35
C GLY A 121 -11.52 25.15 -1.13
N THR A 122 -12.30 26.13 -0.67
CA THR A 122 -11.82 27.48 -0.36
C THR A 122 -11.23 27.61 1.06
N SER A 123 -11.37 26.59 1.91
CA SER A 123 -10.91 26.67 3.29
C SER A 123 -9.43 26.30 3.43
N ALA A 124 -8.65 27.16 4.09
CA ALA A 124 -7.25 26.93 4.45
C ALA A 124 -7.02 26.92 5.97
N SER A 125 -7.99 26.38 6.72
CA SER A 125 -7.83 26.09 8.14
C SER A 125 -6.87 24.91 8.34
N THR A 126 -6.24 24.82 9.52
CA THR A 126 -5.33 23.72 9.87
C THR A 126 -5.95 22.33 9.60
N ILE A 127 -7.21 22.14 10.03
CA ILE A 127 -7.94 20.88 9.86
C ILE A 127 -8.13 20.56 8.37
N ASN A 128 -8.63 21.53 7.60
CA ASN A 128 -8.94 21.29 6.19
C ASN A 128 -7.68 21.11 5.35
N VAL A 129 -6.64 21.91 5.58
CA VAL A 129 -5.36 21.80 4.87
C VAL A 129 -4.72 20.44 5.14
N THR A 130 -4.74 19.97 6.39
CA THR A 130 -4.22 18.64 6.74
C THR A 130 -5.01 17.53 6.05
N LYS A 131 -6.34 17.61 6.06
CA LYS A 131 -7.22 16.65 5.38
C LYS A 131 -6.97 16.62 3.87
N TYR A 132 -6.94 17.78 3.22
CA TYR A 132 -6.68 17.92 1.80
C TYR A 132 -5.28 17.43 1.41
N HIS A 133 -4.28 17.72 2.24
CA HIS A 133 -2.92 17.24 2.03
C HIS A 133 -2.83 15.72 2.12
N GLN A 134 -3.47 15.11 3.12
CA GLN A 134 -3.48 13.67 3.26
C GLN A 134 -4.17 12.97 2.07
N ALA A 135 -5.29 13.53 1.59
CA ALA A 135 -5.97 13.02 0.40
C ALA A 135 -5.07 13.09 -0.84
N ALA A 136 -4.48 14.28 -1.10
CA ALA A 136 -3.58 14.50 -2.23
C ALA A 136 -2.31 13.62 -2.14
N LYS A 137 -1.80 13.37 -0.94
CA LYS A 137 -0.66 12.48 -0.69
C LYS A 137 -0.99 11.04 -1.05
N ASN A 138 -2.12 10.53 -0.55
CA ASN A 138 -2.56 9.17 -0.84
C ASN A 138 -2.76 8.95 -2.34
N GLU A 139 -3.40 9.91 -3.01
CA GLU A 139 -3.60 9.89 -4.47
C GLU A 139 -2.27 9.93 -5.22
N SER A 140 -1.36 10.84 -4.84
CA SER A 140 -0.04 10.94 -5.46
C SER A 140 0.75 9.64 -5.33
N PHE A 141 0.73 9.03 -4.15
CA PHE A 141 1.45 7.77 -3.91
C PHE A 141 0.85 6.62 -4.71
N ALA A 142 -0.48 6.54 -4.82
CA ALA A 142 -1.14 5.56 -5.68
C ALA A 142 -0.71 5.72 -7.15
N ARG A 143 -0.76 6.95 -7.68
CA ARG A 143 -0.33 7.26 -9.06
C ARG A 143 1.16 6.95 -9.29
N LEU A 144 2.03 7.23 -8.31
CA LEU A 144 3.46 6.92 -8.42
C LEU A 144 3.72 5.41 -8.45
N ARG A 145 3.05 4.64 -7.59
CA ARG A 145 3.14 3.16 -7.59
C ARG A 145 2.67 2.58 -8.91
N GLU A 146 1.55 3.04 -9.43
CA GLU A 146 0.98 2.56 -10.69
C GLU A 146 1.89 2.88 -11.88
N LYS A 147 2.37 4.13 -11.97
CA LYS A 147 3.12 4.60 -13.14
C LYS A 147 4.59 4.14 -13.15
N TYR A 148 5.25 4.15 -12.00
CA TYR A 148 6.69 3.95 -11.91
C TYR A 148 7.11 2.75 -11.05
N GLY A 149 6.17 2.06 -10.39
CA GLY A 149 6.50 0.98 -9.46
C GLY A 149 7.36 -0.12 -10.08
N GLN A 150 7.05 -0.55 -11.31
CA GLN A 150 7.86 -1.58 -11.98
C GLN A 150 9.25 -1.09 -12.39
N GLU A 151 9.35 0.13 -12.89
CA GLU A 151 10.63 0.73 -13.29
C GLU A 151 11.58 0.82 -12.10
N PHE A 152 11.06 1.24 -10.94
CA PHE A 152 11.83 1.36 -9.71
C PHE A 152 12.24 0.02 -9.11
N LEU A 153 11.40 -1.01 -9.25
CA LEU A 153 11.79 -2.39 -8.90
C LEU A 153 12.96 -2.87 -9.75
N ASN A 154 12.86 -2.72 -11.07
CA ASN A 154 13.92 -3.13 -11.98
C ASN A 154 15.24 -2.40 -11.68
N TYR A 155 15.18 -1.11 -11.33
CA TYR A 155 16.34 -0.32 -10.96
C TYR A 155 17.02 -0.81 -9.68
N LEU A 156 16.23 -1.20 -8.67
CA LEU A 156 16.78 -1.78 -7.43
C LEU A 156 17.43 -3.15 -7.71
N GLU A 157 16.76 -4.02 -8.46
CA GLU A 157 17.26 -5.36 -8.77
C GLU A 157 18.52 -5.31 -9.67
N GLY A 158 18.60 -4.34 -10.60
CA GLY A 158 19.78 -4.11 -11.42
C GLY A 158 20.99 -3.53 -10.66
N LYS A 159 20.77 -2.85 -9.53
CA LYS A 159 21.86 -2.40 -8.65
C LYS A 159 22.43 -3.50 -7.77
N GLU A 160 21.62 -4.50 -7.41
CA GLU A 160 22.08 -5.66 -6.61
C GLU A 160 22.96 -6.64 -7.42
N GLY A 161 22.96 -6.55 -8.76
CA GLY A 161 23.77 -7.40 -9.64
C GLY A 161 25.20 -6.94 -9.93
N HIS A 162 25.63 -5.79 -9.40
CA HIS A 162 26.96 -5.20 -9.64
C HIS A 162 27.69 -4.76 -8.34
N GLY A 163 27.29 -5.32 -7.19
CA GLY A 163 27.92 -5.10 -5.89
C GLY A 163 28.76 -6.29 -5.44
#